data_AF-A0A6J7LYF7-F1
#
_entry.id   AF-A0A6J7LYF7-F1
#
_cell.length_a   1.000
_cell.length_b   1.000
_cell.length_c   1.000
_cell.angle_alpha   90.00
_cell.angle_beta   90.00
_cell.angle_gamma   90.00
#
_symmetry.space_group_name_H-M   'P 1'
#
loop_
_entity.id
_entity.type
_entity.pdbx_description
1 polymer ?
#
loop_
_entity_poly.entity_id
_entity_poly.type
_entity_poly.pdbx_seq_one_letter_code
_entity_poly.pdbx_strand_id
1 'polypeptide(L)'
;MHMTVKSASIAVGALALIATLSACSGSTETVSSATTASAPTDIDREASLGLRSTHVCVLNSRTGEIGVQWSQYDTAGGNGVVAGGVQLCAEGSHSSFTPKRDVEGSASVEGTDKVIFFQAHNAFGASPSFGVDCVSEGNWVDDHFEIGQERTYNDCGMSITVTRQADDDWINFLIDVK
;
A
#
# COMPACT_ATOMS: atom_id res chain seq x y z
N MET A 1 -0.54 -5.70 -50.02
CA MET A 1 -1.39 -6.59 -49.20
C MET A 1 -2.30 -5.68 -48.37
N HIS A 2 -3.59 -5.66 -48.70
CA HIS A 2 -4.60 -4.85 -48.02
C HIS A 2 -5.07 -5.58 -46.77
N MET A 3 -4.89 -5.00 -45.59
CA MET A 3 -5.49 -5.50 -44.34
C MET A 3 -6.75 -4.70 -44.02
N THR A 4 -7.90 -5.37 -44.11
CA THR A 4 -9.22 -4.83 -43.79
C THR A 4 -9.44 -4.93 -42.27
N VAL A 5 -9.59 -3.78 -41.61
CA VAL A 5 -10.00 -3.68 -40.20
C VAL A 5 -11.51 -3.86 -40.12
N LYS A 6 -11.99 -4.89 -39.42
CA LYS A 6 -13.41 -5.06 -39.07
C LYS A 6 -13.67 -4.40 -37.71
N SER A 7 -14.38 -3.28 -37.75
CA SER A 7 -14.99 -2.65 -36.57
C SER A 7 -16.19 -3.49 -36.10
N ALA A 8 -16.22 -3.84 -34.81
CA ALA A 8 -17.39 -4.42 -34.16
C ALA A 8 -18.01 -3.36 -33.24
N SER A 9 -19.20 -2.86 -33.62
CA SER A 9 -20.06 -2.05 -32.78
C SER A 9 -20.87 -2.97 -31.88
N ILE A 10 -20.78 -2.79 -30.56
CA ILE A 10 -21.70 -3.39 -29.60
C ILE A 10 -22.46 -2.24 -28.93
N ALA A 11 -23.77 -2.18 -29.23
CA ALA A 11 -24.76 -1.40 -28.51
C ALA A 11 -25.62 -2.34 -27.66
N VAL A 12 -26.49 -1.76 -26.84
CA VAL A 12 -27.46 -2.37 -25.90
C VAL A 12 -26.86 -2.54 -24.48
N GLY A 13 -27.47 -2.03 -23.41
CA GLY A 13 -28.71 -1.29 -23.25
C GLY A 13 -28.82 -0.80 -21.80
N ALA A 14 -29.42 0.37 -21.61
CA ALA A 14 -29.72 0.90 -20.29
C ALA A 14 -30.99 0.21 -19.76
N LEU A 15 -30.85 -0.53 -18.66
CA LEU A 15 -31.98 -0.98 -17.85
C LEU A 15 -32.12 -0.05 -16.65
N ALA A 16 -33.19 0.75 -16.66
CA ALA A 16 -33.69 1.45 -15.49
C ALA A 16 -34.46 0.46 -14.63
N LEU A 17 -34.11 0.35 -13.34
CA LEU A 17 -34.89 -0.38 -12.35
C LEU A 17 -35.42 0.62 -11.33
N ILE A 18 -36.73 0.84 -11.42
CA ILE A 18 -37.56 1.56 -10.46
C ILE A 18 -37.78 0.62 -9.28
N ALA A 19 -37.39 1.04 -8.08
CA ALA A 19 -37.78 0.37 -6.84
C ALA A 19 -38.53 1.35 -5.94
N THR A 20 -39.66 0.85 -5.48
CA THR A 20 -40.79 1.51 -4.82
C THR A 20 -40.48 2.04 -3.41
N LEU A 21 -40.90 3.28 -3.16
CA LEU A 21 -41.02 3.86 -1.82
C LEU A 21 -42.17 3.18 -1.08
N SER A 22 -41.86 2.37 -0.06
CA SER A 22 -42.84 1.89 0.91
C SER A 22 -42.82 2.81 2.12
N ALA A 23 -43.85 3.64 2.25
CA ALA A 23 -44.13 4.43 3.43
C ALA A 23 -44.60 3.51 4.56
N CYS A 24 -43.93 3.56 5.72
CA CYS A 24 -44.44 3.01 6.97
C CYS A 24 -44.59 4.17 7.96
N SER A 25 -45.83 4.54 8.24
CA SER A 25 -46.18 5.50 9.29
C SER A 25 -46.18 4.81 10.66
N GLY A 26 -45.53 5.47 11.62
CA GLY A 26 -45.95 5.46 13.03
C GLY A 26 -45.25 4.46 13.95
N SER A 27 -44.30 4.95 14.74
CA SER A 27 -44.43 4.98 16.21
C SER A 27 -43.32 5.83 16.84
N THR A 28 -43.75 6.71 17.74
CA THR A 28 -42.96 7.61 18.58
C THR A 28 -42.24 6.84 19.70
N GLU A 29 -41.21 7.46 20.27
CA GLU A 29 -40.38 7.04 21.42
C GLU A 29 -39.33 5.96 21.10
N THR A 30 -38.04 6.29 21.02
CA THR A 30 -37.22 6.63 22.19
C THR A 30 -35.99 7.39 21.70
N VAL A 31 -35.63 8.47 22.40
CA VAL A 31 -34.35 9.17 22.23
C VAL A 31 -33.25 8.18 22.58
N SER A 32 -32.74 7.46 21.59
CA SER A 32 -31.50 6.69 21.74
C SER A 32 -30.40 7.72 21.75
N SER A 33 -29.93 8.05 22.95
CA SER A 33 -28.73 8.85 23.17
C SER A 33 -27.67 8.40 22.17
N ALA A 34 -27.31 9.30 21.27
CA ALA A 34 -26.08 9.18 20.52
C ALA A 34 -24.97 9.12 21.57
N THR A 35 -24.52 7.92 21.90
CA THR A 35 -23.24 7.74 22.55
C THR A 35 -22.23 8.26 21.55
N THR A 36 -21.87 9.54 21.68
CA THR A 36 -20.70 10.09 21.01
C THR A 36 -19.56 9.16 21.38
N ALA A 37 -19.16 8.31 20.44
CA ALA A 37 -18.00 7.45 20.63
C ALA A 37 -16.86 8.38 21.06
N SER A 38 -16.32 8.15 22.26
CA SER A 38 -15.16 8.90 22.71
C SER A 38 -14.07 8.71 21.66
N ALA A 39 -13.35 9.79 21.33
CA ALA A 39 -12.20 9.68 20.45
C ALA A 39 -11.28 8.57 21.00
N PRO A 40 -10.80 7.66 20.14
CA PRO A 40 -9.98 6.53 20.57
C PRO A 40 -8.79 7.06 21.38
N THR A 41 -8.53 6.43 22.51
CA THR A 41 -7.35 6.77 23.33
C THR A 41 -6.08 6.31 22.61
N ASP A 42 -4.92 6.83 22.99
CA ASP A 42 -3.65 6.38 22.41
C ASP A 42 -3.44 4.87 22.59
N ILE A 43 -3.97 4.28 23.67
CA ILE A 43 -3.94 2.83 23.91
C ILE A 43 -4.83 2.09 22.91
N ASP A 44 -6.04 2.60 22.63
CA ASP A 44 -6.93 2.02 21.63
C ASP A 44 -6.33 2.13 20.23
N ARG A 45 -5.62 3.23 19.96
CA ARG A 45 -4.91 3.46 18.69
C ARG A 45 -3.77 2.45 18.53
N GLU A 46 -2.86 2.34 19.49
CA GLU A 46 -1.74 1.40 19.47
C GLU A 46 -2.21 -0.07 19.37
N ALA A 47 -3.26 -0.44 20.12
CA ALA A 47 -3.86 -1.77 20.03
C ALA A 47 -4.49 -2.03 18.64
N SER A 48 -5.12 -1.03 18.04
CA SER A 48 -5.67 -1.13 16.68
C SER A 48 -4.60 -1.18 15.60
N LEU A 49 -3.44 -0.54 15.81
CA LEU A 49 -2.31 -0.61 14.89
C LEU A 49 -1.69 -1.99 14.89
N GLY A 50 -1.51 -2.61 16.06
CA GLY A 50 -0.94 -3.96 16.16
C GLY A 50 -1.74 -5.07 15.48
N LEU A 51 -2.97 -4.81 15.02
CA LEU A 51 -3.82 -5.75 14.29
C LEU A 51 -3.89 -5.48 12.78
N ARG A 52 -3.31 -4.38 12.30
CA ARG A 52 -3.40 -3.99 10.89
C ARG A 52 -2.30 -4.64 10.06
N SER A 53 -2.67 -5.01 8.86
CA SER A 53 -1.76 -5.45 7.80
C SER A 53 -1.02 -4.25 7.19
N THR A 54 0.04 -4.51 6.43
CA THR A 54 0.80 -3.44 5.73
C THR A 54 0.52 -3.44 4.25
N HIS A 55 0.56 -2.25 3.66
CA HIS A 55 0.41 -2.03 2.23
C HIS A 55 1.55 -1.13 1.76
N VAL A 56 2.29 -1.59 0.74
CA VAL A 56 3.48 -0.90 0.25
C VAL A 56 3.32 -0.65 -1.25
N CYS A 57 3.46 0.60 -1.66
CA CYS A 57 3.50 0.99 -3.06
C CYS A 57 4.90 1.47 -3.46
N VAL A 58 5.41 1.01 -4.60
CA VAL A 58 6.63 1.51 -5.25
C VAL A 58 6.23 2.40 -6.42
N LEU A 59 6.51 3.69 -6.32
CA LEU A 59 6.42 4.69 -7.39
C LEU A 59 7.77 4.85 -8.08
N ASN A 60 7.78 4.83 -9.41
CA ASN A 60 8.95 5.18 -10.20
C ASN A 60 8.87 6.65 -10.63
N SER A 61 9.56 7.58 -9.98
CA SER A 61 9.63 8.99 -10.43
C SER A 61 10.76 9.26 -11.43
N ARG A 62 11.45 8.22 -11.91
CA ARG A 62 12.59 8.33 -12.83
C ARG A 62 12.14 8.42 -14.28
N THR A 63 13.04 8.92 -15.12
CA THR A 63 12.96 8.68 -16.56
C THR A 63 13.49 7.28 -16.87
N GLY A 64 12.60 6.35 -17.22
CA GLY A 64 12.95 4.96 -17.53
C GLY A 64 12.06 3.96 -16.80
N GLU A 65 12.44 2.68 -16.88
CA GLU A 65 11.73 1.58 -16.26
C GLU A 65 12.51 1.02 -15.07
N ILE A 66 11.78 0.61 -14.03
CA ILE A 66 12.34 -0.17 -12.91
C ILE A 66 11.60 -1.50 -12.81
N GLY A 67 12.33 -2.58 -12.53
CA GLY A 67 11.75 -3.85 -12.14
C GLY A 67 11.45 -3.86 -10.65
N VAL A 68 10.26 -4.31 -10.27
CA VAL A 68 9.84 -4.53 -8.89
C VAL A 68 9.51 -6.00 -8.68
N GLN A 69 10.10 -6.59 -7.65
CA GLN A 69 9.86 -7.98 -7.27
C GLN A 69 9.50 -8.08 -5.80
N TRP A 70 8.45 -8.83 -5.49
CA TRP A 70 8.02 -9.07 -4.12
C TRP A 70 8.48 -10.47 -3.69
N SER A 71 9.16 -10.55 -2.54
CA SER A 71 9.62 -11.83 -1.95
C SER A 71 8.69 -12.32 -0.84
N GLN A 72 7.95 -11.40 -0.20
CA GLN A 72 6.97 -11.73 0.82
C GLN A 72 5.78 -10.76 0.72
N TYR A 73 4.58 -11.32 0.51
CA TYR A 73 3.28 -10.62 0.44
C TYR A 73 2.15 -11.67 0.44
N ASP A 74 0.93 -11.28 0.81
CA ASP A 74 -0.22 -12.18 0.98
C ASP A 74 -1.36 -11.97 -0.03
N THR A 75 -1.57 -10.73 -0.48
CA THR A 75 -2.61 -10.39 -1.46
C THR A 75 -2.06 -9.60 -2.65
N ALA A 76 -2.84 -9.61 -3.75
CA ALA A 76 -2.43 -9.38 -5.13
C ALA A 76 -1.59 -8.11 -5.39
N GLY A 77 -0.28 -8.24 -5.23
CA GLY A 77 0.74 -7.48 -5.94
C GLY A 77 1.45 -8.39 -6.93
N GLY A 78 1.50 -8.03 -8.20
CA GLY A 78 2.31 -8.76 -9.19
C GLY A 78 3.75 -8.25 -9.17
N ASN A 79 4.72 -9.11 -9.51
CA ASN A 79 6.02 -8.62 -9.96
C ASN A 79 5.83 -7.91 -11.30
N GLY A 80 6.61 -6.87 -11.57
CA GLY A 80 6.40 -6.11 -12.80
C GLY A 80 7.46 -5.08 -13.09
N VAL A 81 7.37 -4.55 -14.30
CA VAL A 81 8.14 -3.39 -14.74
C VAL A 81 7.27 -2.16 -14.58
N VAL A 82 7.81 -1.14 -13.92
CA VAL A 82 7.12 0.09 -13.56
C VAL A 82 7.75 1.23 -14.37
N ALA A 83 6.97 1.80 -15.29
CA ALA A 83 7.37 2.98 -16.06
C ALA A 83 7.35 4.26 -15.20
N GLY A 84 8.02 5.31 -15.66
CA GLY A 84 8.03 6.61 -14.98
C GLY A 84 6.61 7.17 -14.74
N GLY A 85 6.35 7.61 -13.51
CA GLY A 85 5.06 8.11 -13.01
C GLY A 85 4.06 7.02 -12.63
N VAL A 86 4.41 5.74 -12.73
CA VAL A 86 3.53 4.60 -12.39
C VAL A 86 3.94 4.02 -11.04
N GLN A 87 2.97 3.44 -10.33
CA GLN A 87 3.20 2.70 -9.10
C GLN A 87 2.77 1.24 -9.19
N LEU A 88 3.43 0.39 -8.40
CA LEU A 88 3.08 -1.02 -8.20
C LEU A 88 3.04 -1.30 -6.70
N CYS A 89 1.98 -1.95 -6.22
CA CYS A 89 1.77 -2.17 -4.79
C CYS A 89 1.62 -3.64 -4.43
N ALA A 90 1.92 -3.96 -3.18
CA ALA A 90 1.68 -5.27 -2.57
C ALA A 90 1.23 -5.12 -1.12
N GLU A 91 0.49 -6.11 -0.66
CA GLU A 91 -0.08 -6.17 0.69
C GLU A 91 0.48 -7.36 1.44
N GLY A 92 0.83 -7.15 2.70
CA GLY A 92 1.33 -8.16 3.62
C GLY A 92 0.36 -8.37 4.76
N SER A 93 -0.03 -9.61 5.04
CA SER A 93 -0.90 -9.92 6.16
C SER A 93 -0.10 -9.97 7.45
N HIS A 94 -0.67 -9.34 8.47
CA HIS A 94 -0.18 -9.49 9.82
C HIS A 94 -0.48 -10.92 10.33
N SER A 95 0.50 -11.83 10.28
CA SER A 95 0.36 -13.19 10.83
C SER A 95 0.86 -13.25 12.29
N SER A 96 -0.06 -12.90 13.19
CA SER A 96 -0.15 -13.25 14.62
C SER A 96 1.15 -13.56 15.41
N PHE A 97 1.42 -12.73 16.42
CA PHE A 97 2.32 -12.94 17.59
C PHE A 97 3.82 -13.06 17.37
N THR A 98 4.30 -13.21 16.13
CA THR A 98 5.72 -13.07 15.82
C THR A 98 5.95 -11.80 15.00
N PRO A 99 6.95 -10.95 15.33
CA PRO A 99 7.35 -9.86 14.45
C PRO A 99 7.91 -10.48 13.16
N LYS A 100 7.01 -10.73 12.22
CA LYS A 100 7.37 -11.13 10.86
C LYS A 100 7.37 -9.90 9.99
N ARG A 101 8.05 -10.06 8.86
CA ARG A 101 8.08 -9.07 7.81
C ARG A 101 6.76 -9.20 7.07
N ASP A 102 6.01 -8.10 6.97
CA ASP A 102 4.67 -8.15 6.42
C ASP A 102 4.78 -8.06 4.89
N VAL A 103 5.54 -7.07 4.40
CA VAL A 103 5.90 -6.95 2.98
C VAL A 103 7.42 -6.91 2.83
N GLU A 104 7.93 -7.67 1.87
CA GLU A 104 9.32 -7.58 1.40
C GLU A 104 9.37 -7.51 -0.13
N GLY A 105 10.32 -6.75 -0.64
CA GLY A 105 10.59 -6.74 -2.07
C GLY A 105 11.92 -6.10 -2.44
N SER A 106 12.10 -5.95 -3.74
CA SER A 106 13.23 -5.27 -4.33
C SER A 106 12.82 -4.39 -5.51
N ALA A 107 13.61 -3.35 -5.74
CA ALA A 107 13.50 -2.47 -6.89
C ALA A 107 14.85 -2.39 -7.60
N SER A 108 14.85 -2.61 -8.92
CA SER A 108 16.06 -2.64 -9.75
C SER A 108 15.89 -1.77 -10.98
N VAL A 109 16.94 -1.05 -11.37
CA VAL A 109 16.91 -0.25 -12.61
C VAL A 109 17.30 -1.13 -13.79
N GLU A 110 16.49 -1.11 -14.85
CA GLU A 110 16.82 -1.85 -16.07
C GLU A 110 18.19 -1.42 -16.62
N GLY A 111 18.98 -2.40 -17.06
CA GLY A 111 20.31 -2.16 -17.64
C GLY A 111 21.39 -1.82 -16.62
N THR A 112 21.11 -1.95 -15.32
CA THR A 112 22.10 -1.78 -14.24
C THR A 112 22.11 -2.99 -13.30
N ASP A 113 23.15 -3.10 -12.50
CA ASP A 113 23.28 -4.04 -11.39
C ASP A 113 22.74 -3.47 -10.06
N LYS A 114 22.13 -2.28 -10.09
CA LYS A 114 21.65 -1.57 -8.91
C LYS A 114 20.31 -2.14 -8.48
N VAL A 115 20.28 -2.73 -7.29
CA VAL A 115 19.09 -3.32 -6.68
C VAL A 115 18.98 -2.87 -5.23
N ILE A 116 17.80 -2.39 -4.87
CA ILE A 116 17.43 -2.06 -3.50
C ILE A 116 16.58 -3.19 -2.98
N PHE A 117 16.83 -3.63 -1.75
CA PHE A 117 15.88 -4.41 -0.97
C PHE A 117 15.15 -3.50 0.00
N PHE A 118 13.88 -3.81 0.23
CA PHE A 118 13.08 -3.10 1.19
C PHE A 118 12.15 -4.05 1.93
N GLN A 119 11.77 -3.65 3.15
CA GLN A 119 10.81 -4.39 3.96
C GLN A 119 9.95 -3.42 4.79
N ALA A 120 8.69 -3.78 4.99
CA ALA A 120 7.79 -3.10 5.90
C ALA A 120 7.34 -4.06 7.00
N HIS A 121 7.35 -3.56 8.25
CA HIS A 121 7.00 -4.33 9.44
C HIS A 121 5.94 -3.62 10.25
N ASN A 122 4.94 -4.37 10.69
CA ASN A 122 4.07 -3.98 11.77
C ASN A 122 4.03 -5.06 12.86
N ALA A 123 4.96 -4.96 13.81
CA ALA A 123 4.98 -5.84 14.97
C ALA A 123 3.95 -5.40 16.02
N PHE A 124 3.22 -6.36 16.61
CA PHE A 124 2.22 -6.07 17.63
C PHE A 124 2.82 -5.28 18.80
N GLY A 125 2.24 -4.12 19.10
CA GLY A 125 2.69 -3.24 20.19
C GLY A 125 4.01 -2.52 19.91
N ALA A 126 4.48 -2.48 18.66
CA ALA A 126 5.59 -1.67 18.21
C ALA A 126 5.14 -0.72 17.10
N SER A 127 5.81 0.43 17.00
CA SER A 127 5.57 1.36 15.90
C SER A 127 5.96 0.72 14.56
N PRO A 128 5.15 0.89 13.50
CA PRO A 128 5.50 0.39 12.18
C PRO A 128 6.88 0.87 11.75
N SER A 129 7.67 -0.04 11.20
CA SER A 129 9.00 0.26 10.70
C SER A 129 9.13 -0.09 9.22
N PHE A 130 10.08 0.57 8.60
CA PHE A 130 10.44 0.33 7.22
C PHE A 130 11.95 0.30 7.12
N GLY A 131 12.46 -0.69 6.39
CA GLY A 131 13.88 -0.81 6.15
C GLY A 131 14.25 -0.87 4.68
N VAL A 132 15.46 -0.40 4.40
CA VAL A 132 16.06 -0.33 3.06
C VAL A 132 17.50 -0.81 3.15
N ASP A 133 17.96 -1.55 2.13
CA ASP A 133 19.35 -1.96 1.98
C ASP A 133 19.77 -2.01 0.50
N CYS A 134 21.06 -1.78 0.26
CA CYS A 134 21.70 -2.03 -1.01
C CYS A 134 22.44 -3.37 -0.98
N VAL A 135 22.20 -4.23 -1.98
CA VAL A 135 22.79 -5.59 -2.05
C VAL A 135 24.31 -5.59 -1.93
N SER A 136 24.96 -4.51 -2.40
CA SER A 136 26.42 -4.38 -2.40
C SER A 136 27.01 -3.93 -1.06
N GLU A 137 26.21 -3.41 -0.13
CA GLU A 137 26.71 -2.81 1.11
C GLU A 137 26.32 -3.62 2.37
N GLY A 138 25.19 -4.32 2.36
CA GLY A 138 24.74 -5.14 3.50
C GLY A 138 24.46 -4.33 4.76
N ASN A 139 24.11 -3.05 4.60
CA ASN A 139 23.87 -2.10 5.69
C ASN A 139 22.37 -1.88 5.81
N TRP A 140 21.69 -2.85 6.43
CA TRP A 140 20.26 -2.74 6.69
C TRP A 140 19.95 -1.58 7.64
N VAL A 141 19.25 -0.56 7.14
CA VAL A 141 18.69 0.51 7.97
C VAL A 141 17.22 0.20 8.20
N ASP A 142 16.79 0.11 9.47
CA ASP A 142 15.39 -0.02 9.85
C ASP A 142 14.97 1.21 10.67
N ASP A 143 13.95 1.91 10.21
CA ASP A 143 13.49 3.15 10.81
C ASP A 143 12.01 3.05 11.17
N HIS A 144 11.64 3.64 12.31
CA HIS A 144 10.23 3.88 12.64
C HIS A 144 9.74 5.15 11.97
N PHE A 145 8.48 5.11 11.52
CA PHE A 145 7.81 6.22 10.86
C PHE A 145 6.52 6.59 11.59
N GLU A 146 6.25 7.89 11.75
CA GLU A 146 4.93 8.42 12.06
C GLU A 146 4.14 8.68 10.77
N ILE A 147 2.80 8.76 10.84
CA ILE A 147 1.97 9.14 9.68
C ILE A 147 2.40 10.52 9.17
N GLY A 148 2.64 10.64 7.87
CA GLY A 148 3.13 11.84 7.20
C GLY A 148 4.64 12.02 7.28
N GLN A 149 5.36 11.17 8.02
CA GLN A 149 6.82 11.21 8.05
C GLN A 149 7.41 10.68 6.75
N GLU A 150 8.44 11.35 6.29
CA GLU A 150 9.23 11.00 5.11
C GLU A 150 10.71 10.90 5.47
N ARG A 151 11.41 9.94 4.85
CA ARG A 151 12.88 9.84 4.87
C ARG A 151 13.42 9.56 3.49
N THR A 152 14.59 10.09 3.19
CA THR A 152 15.28 9.84 1.92
C THR A 152 16.58 9.10 2.17
N TYR A 153 16.76 8.00 1.44
CA TYR A 153 17.94 7.15 1.43
C TYR A 153 18.62 7.33 0.07
N ASN A 154 19.91 7.66 0.08
CA ASN A 154 20.70 7.78 -1.15
C ASN A 154 21.68 6.62 -1.18
N ASP A 155 21.26 5.51 -1.82
CA ASP A 155 21.97 4.24 -1.79
C ASP A 155 21.87 3.52 -3.15
N CYS A 156 22.82 2.62 -3.46
CA CYS A 156 23.00 2.00 -4.77
C CYS A 156 23.08 3.00 -5.94
N GLY A 157 23.39 4.27 -5.70
CA GLY A 157 23.29 5.34 -6.70
C GLY A 157 21.87 5.55 -7.24
N MET A 158 20.87 5.33 -6.39
CA MET A 158 19.47 5.74 -6.52
C MET A 158 19.10 6.64 -5.35
N SER A 159 18.09 7.49 -5.50
CA SER A 159 17.52 8.23 -4.37
C SER A 159 16.13 7.66 -4.10
N ILE A 160 15.89 7.24 -2.87
CA ILE A 160 14.66 6.56 -2.48
C ILE A 160 14.03 7.36 -1.37
N THR A 161 12.80 7.77 -1.56
CA THR A 161 12.02 8.44 -0.54
C THR A 161 10.97 7.49 0.00
N VAL A 162 11.00 7.20 1.29
CA VAL A 162 10.00 6.39 1.99
C VAL A 162 9.09 7.32 2.77
N THR A 163 7.78 7.20 2.58
CA THR A 163 6.76 8.00 3.27
C THR A 163 5.72 7.09 3.90
N ARG A 164 5.44 7.25 5.20
CA ARG A 164 4.29 6.61 5.84
C ARG A 164 3.05 7.47 5.59
N GLN A 165 2.06 6.93 4.87
CA GLN A 165 0.98 7.75 4.31
C GLN A 165 -0.25 7.86 5.21
N ALA A 166 -0.79 6.73 5.65
CA ALA A 166 -2.03 6.66 6.40
C ALA A 166 -2.17 5.32 7.12
N ASP A 167 -2.98 5.31 8.18
CA ASP A 167 -3.47 4.10 8.83
C ASP A 167 -5.00 4.04 8.62
N ASP A 168 -5.44 3.48 7.49
CA ASP A 168 -6.85 3.27 7.14
C ASP A 168 -7.21 1.78 7.31
N ASP A 169 -7.56 1.06 6.26
CA ASP A 169 -7.69 -0.40 6.34
C ASP A 169 -6.31 -1.08 6.50
N TRP A 170 -5.22 -0.35 6.19
CA TRP A 170 -3.83 -0.82 6.22
C TRP A 170 -2.91 0.21 6.86
N ILE A 171 -1.70 -0.21 7.24
CA ILE A 171 -0.57 0.70 7.43
C ILE A 171 0.08 0.91 6.07
N ASN A 172 0.01 2.13 5.54
CA ASN A 172 0.43 2.43 4.18
C ASN A 172 1.83 3.06 4.12
N PHE A 173 2.69 2.49 3.29
CA PHE A 173 3.98 3.05 2.91
C PHE A 173 4.06 3.31 1.41
N LEU A 174 4.63 4.44 1.03
CA LEU A 174 5.01 4.75 -0.34
C LEU A 174 6.54 4.81 -0.44
N ILE A 175 7.08 4.12 -1.41
CA ILE A 175 8.48 4.14 -1.81
C ILE A 175 8.55 4.87 -3.15
N ASP A 176 9.16 6.03 -3.19
CA ASP A 176 9.39 6.80 -4.41
C ASP A 176 10.86 6.67 -4.84
N VAL A 177 11.08 6.00 -5.98
CA VAL A 177 12.40 5.77 -6.57
C VAL A 177 12.72 6.88 -7.57
N LYS A 178 13.84 7.58 -7.36
CA LYS A 178 14.30 8.75 -8.12
C LYS A 178 15.69 8.54 -8.75
#